data_AF-A0A2T5HF80-F1
#
_entry.id   AF-A0A2T5HF80-F1
#
_cell.length_a   1.000
_cell.length_b   1.000
_cell.length_c   1.000
_cell.angle_alpha   90.00
_cell.angle_beta   90.00
_cell.angle_gamma   90.00
#
_symmetry.space_group_name_H-M   'P 1'
#
loop_
_entity.id
_entity.type
_entity.pdbx_description
1 polymer ?
#
loop_
_entity_poly.entity_id
_entity_poly.type
_entity_poly.pdbx_seq_one_letter_code
_entity_poly.pdbx_strand_id
1 'polypeptide(L)'
;MDISPHKVAFVIVRARELGAKVGRWDTPSDDADGDTILESRPSDGTGHELQSFIRSLNEDEKAALVAIMWIGRETFDDYDEAFGTAKQEAIGPTEKYLLGIPLLADYLEDGLESLGIDTSELEDEIYRKV
;
A
#
# COMPACT_ATOMS: atom_id res chain seq x y z
N MET A 1 13.19 9.14 9.19
CA MET A 1 12.19 8.61 8.25
C MET A 1 12.18 9.47 6.99
N ASP A 2 12.32 8.82 5.83
CA ASP A 2 12.58 9.46 4.53
C ASP A 2 11.32 9.55 3.65
N ILE A 3 10.16 9.31 4.24
CA ILE A 3 8.84 9.49 3.64
C ILE A 3 7.95 10.22 4.66
N SER A 4 7.05 11.08 4.18
CA SER A 4 6.10 11.75 5.08
C SER A 4 4.98 10.81 5.52
N PRO A 5 4.53 10.89 6.78
CA PRO A 5 3.40 10.09 7.27
C PRO A 5 2.13 10.22 6.41
N HIS A 6 1.82 11.42 5.91
CA HIS A 6 0.70 11.64 4.99
C HIS A 6 0.78 10.81 3.70
N LYS A 7 1.98 10.62 3.13
CA LYS A 7 2.13 9.79 1.93
C LYS A 7 1.90 8.31 2.24
N VAL A 8 2.33 7.85 3.42
CA VAL A 8 2.09 6.48 3.87
C VAL A 8 0.60 6.26 4.16
N ALA A 9 -0.06 7.18 4.85
CA ALA A 9 -1.51 7.16 5.08
C ALA A 9 -2.30 7.12 3.77
N PHE A 10 -1.89 7.88 2.74
CA PHE A 10 -2.48 7.78 1.41
C PHE A 10 -2.37 6.36 0.82
N VAL A 11 -1.21 5.71 0.95
CA VAL A 11 -1.01 4.32 0.51
C VAL A 11 -1.92 3.37 1.30
N ILE A 12 -2.03 3.54 2.62
CA ILE A 12 -2.89 2.72 3.48
C ILE A 12 -4.34 2.77 3.01
N VAL A 13 -4.91 3.97 2.89
CA VAL A 13 -6.31 4.17 2.45
C VAL A 13 -6.55 3.53 1.08
N ARG A 14 -5.67 3.79 0.10
CA ARG A 14 -5.81 3.22 -1.25
C ARG A 14 -5.63 1.70 -1.29
N ALA A 15 -4.73 1.15 -0.48
CA ALA A 15 -4.53 -0.29 -0.38
C ALA A 15 -5.75 -0.98 0.25
N ARG A 16 -6.37 -0.38 1.29
CA ARG A 16 -7.65 -0.86 1.86
C ARG A 16 -8.78 -0.84 0.85
N GLU A 17 -8.93 0.25 0.10
CA GLU A 17 -9.93 0.34 -0.96
C GLU A 17 -9.73 -0.72 -2.04
N LEU A 18 -8.48 -0.99 -2.41
CA LEU A 18 -8.15 -2.04 -3.37
C LEU A 18 -8.51 -3.43 -2.83
N GLY A 19 -8.11 -3.75 -1.59
CA GLY A 19 -8.40 -5.03 -0.94
C GLY A 19 -9.91 -5.27 -0.77
N ALA A 20 -10.66 -4.27 -0.32
CA ALA A 20 -12.12 -4.34 -0.18
C ALA A 20 -12.82 -4.57 -1.53
N LYS A 21 -12.30 -3.97 -2.61
CA LYS A 21 -12.81 -4.20 -3.96
C LYS A 21 -12.52 -5.64 -4.42
N VAL A 22 -11.31 -6.15 -4.25
CA VAL A 22 -10.93 -7.53 -4.65
C VAL A 22 -11.81 -8.56 -3.95
N GLY A 23 -12.01 -8.44 -2.63
CA GLY A 23 -12.86 -9.37 -1.87
C GLY A 23 -14.33 -9.41 -2.32
N ARG A 24 -14.86 -8.31 -2.88
CA ARG A 24 -16.22 -8.25 -3.44
C ARG A 24 -16.36 -9.04 -4.76
N TRP A 25 -15.29 -9.21 -5.52
CA TRP A 25 -15.30 -9.97 -6.78
C TRP A 25 -15.01 -11.47 -6.57
N ASP A 26 -14.38 -11.85 -5.45
CA ASP A 26 -14.10 -13.25 -5.08
C ASP A 26 -15.31 -13.99 -4.49
N THR A 27 -16.40 -13.27 -4.15
CA THR A 27 -17.68 -13.93 -3.86
C THR A 27 -18.30 -14.41 -5.18
N PRO A 28 -18.63 -15.71 -5.33
CA PRO A 28 -19.33 -16.19 -6.50
C PRO A 28 -20.75 -15.63 -6.47
N SER A 29 -20.98 -14.52 -7.17
CA SER A 29 -22.30 -14.23 -7.69
C SER A 29 -22.51 -15.19 -8.86
N ASP A 30 -23.13 -16.33 -8.58
CA ASP A 30 -23.86 -17.08 -9.62
C ASP A 30 -24.85 -16.10 -10.24
N ASP A 31 -24.49 -15.51 -11.39
CA ASP A 31 -25.39 -15.24 -12.52
C ASP A 31 -24.69 -14.38 -13.60
N ALA A 32 -24.86 -14.85 -14.84
CA ALA A 32 -24.72 -14.17 -16.14
C ALA A 32 -23.33 -14.13 -16.83
N ASP A 33 -23.21 -15.07 -17.77
CA ASP A 33 -22.65 -14.94 -19.13
C ASP A 33 -21.31 -14.23 -19.31
N GLY A 34 -20.31 -15.07 -19.61
CA GLY A 34 -19.06 -14.64 -20.22
C GLY A 34 -19.26 -14.09 -21.63
N ASP A 35 -18.26 -13.33 -22.06
CA ASP A 35 -18.11 -12.76 -23.41
C ASP A 35 -18.68 -11.35 -23.61
N THR A 36 -18.11 -10.36 -22.92
CA THR A 36 -17.48 -9.16 -23.51
C THR A 36 -17.13 -8.16 -22.39
N ILE A 37 -16.05 -7.39 -22.59
CA ILE A 37 -15.58 -6.28 -21.73
C ILE A 37 -14.72 -6.70 -20.53
N LEU A 38 -13.49 -7.14 -20.83
CA LEU A 38 -12.40 -7.27 -19.85
C LEU A 38 -11.52 -6.00 -19.78
N GLU A 39 -11.91 -4.90 -20.43
CA GLU A 39 -11.03 -3.73 -20.67
C GLU A 39 -11.42 -2.45 -19.91
N SER A 40 -12.35 -2.48 -18.96
CA SER A 40 -12.68 -1.29 -18.15
C SER A 40 -13.31 -1.64 -16.81
N ARG A 41 -12.65 -2.45 -15.97
CA ARG A 41 -13.14 -2.67 -14.61
C ARG A 41 -12.71 -1.49 -13.73
N PRO A 42 -13.60 -0.89 -12.91
CA PRO A 42 -13.25 0.16 -11.95
C PRO A 42 -12.22 -0.28 -10.87
N SER A 43 -11.93 -1.59 -10.79
CA SER A 43 -10.77 -2.14 -10.07
C SER A 43 -9.43 -1.63 -10.61
N ASP A 44 -9.34 -1.37 -11.92
CA ASP A 44 -8.12 -0.89 -12.57
C ASP A 44 -7.79 0.54 -12.13
N GLY A 45 -8.78 1.40 -11.87
CA GLY A 45 -8.56 2.79 -11.51
C GLY A 45 -7.77 2.97 -10.21
N THR A 46 -8.24 2.36 -9.11
CA THR A 46 -7.58 2.48 -7.79
C THR A 46 -6.25 1.74 -7.73
N GLY A 47 -6.17 0.55 -8.33
CA GLY A 47 -4.92 -0.20 -8.41
C GLY A 47 -3.86 0.56 -9.23
N HIS A 48 -4.26 1.14 -10.37
CA HIS A 48 -3.37 1.92 -11.23
C HIS A 48 -2.98 3.28 -10.61
N GLU A 49 -3.89 3.93 -9.88
CA GLU A 49 -3.59 5.15 -9.11
C GLU A 49 -2.54 4.87 -8.04
N LEU A 50 -2.75 3.84 -7.21
CA LEU A 50 -1.80 3.46 -6.16
C LEU A 50 -0.45 3.03 -6.74
N GLN A 51 -0.47 2.24 -7.81
CA GLN A 51 0.75 1.85 -8.52
C GLN A 51 1.50 3.08 -9.05
N SER A 52 0.80 4.00 -9.69
CA SER A 52 1.38 5.22 -10.25
C SER A 52 1.96 6.12 -9.16
N PHE A 53 1.27 6.23 -8.02
CA PHE A 53 1.73 6.98 -6.86
C PHE A 53 3.02 6.39 -6.31
N ILE A 54 3.07 5.09 -6.00
CA ILE A 54 4.28 4.43 -5.48
C ILE A 54 5.42 4.53 -6.50
N ARG A 55 5.13 4.36 -7.80
CA ARG A 55 6.14 4.50 -8.85
C ARG A 55 6.74 5.91 -8.90
N SER A 56 5.95 6.94 -8.60
CA SER A 56 6.37 8.35 -8.60
C SER A 56 7.21 8.77 -7.41
N LEU A 57 7.22 7.97 -6.33
CA LEU A 57 8.10 8.20 -5.18
C LEU A 57 9.57 8.08 -5.57
N ASN A 58 10.42 8.84 -4.89
CA ASN A 58 11.86 8.72 -5.05
C ASN A 58 12.38 7.41 -4.40
N GLU A 59 13.65 7.07 -4.64
CA GLU A 59 14.24 5.81 -4.16
C GLU A 59 14.23 5.70 -2.63
N ASP A 60 14.46 6.80 -1.93
CA ASP A 60 14.46 6.84 -0.46
C ASP A 60 13.05 6.66 0.07
N GLU A 61 12.06 7.34 -0.52
CA GLU A 61 10.65 7.20 -0.16
C GLU A 61 10.14 5.76 -0.40
N LYS A 62 10.55 5.13 -1.50
CA LYS A 62 10.24 3.73 -1.78
C LYS A 62 10.86 2.79 -0.75
N ALA A 63 12.13 2.98 -0.42
CA ALA A 63 12.82 2.18 0.59
C ALA A 63 12.20 2.37 1.98
N ALA A 64 11.83 3.61 2.34
CA ALA A 64 11.16 3.92 3.58
C ALA A 64 9.77 3.24 3.67
N LEU A 65 9.01 3.23 2.57
CA LEU A 65 7.70 2.55 2.52
C LEU A 65 7.84 1.02 2.70
N VAL A 66 8.87 0.41 2.11
CA VAL A 66 9.21 -1.01 2.31
C VAL A 66 9.64 -1.28 3.75
N ALA A 67 10.48 -0.41 4.32
CA ALA A 67 10.95 -0.53 5.69
C ALA A 67 9.80 -0.47 6.70
N ILE A 68 8.88 0.49 6.56
CA ILE A 68 7.69 0.60 7.42
C ILE A 68 6.83 -0.66 7.31
N MET A 69 6.59 -1.17 6.09
CA MET A 69 5.85 -2.41 5.90
C MET A 69 6.54 -3.62 6.56
N TRP A 70 7.86 -3.70 6.50
CA TRP A 70 8.60 -4.76 7.18
C TRP A 70 8.54 -4.66 8.70
N ILE A 71 8.51 -3.45 9.25
CA ILE A 71 8.35 -3.22 10.70
C ILE A 71 6.96 -3.67 11.16
N GLY A 72 5.89 -3.33 10.44
CA GLY A 72 4.55 -3.81 10.79
C GLY A 72 4.36 -5.32 10.61
N ARG A 73 5.24 -5.98 9.84
CA ARG A 73 5.34 -7.44 9.77
C ARG A 73 6.22 -8.06 10.84
N GLU A 74 6.76 -7.25 11.76
CA GLU A 74 7.73 -7.65 12.77
C GLU A 74 8.97 -8.34 12.16
N THR A 75 9.31 -8.01 10.90
CA THR A 75 10.52 -8.53 10.23
C THR A 75 11.76 -7.79 10.71
N PHE A 76 11.60 -6.51 11.04
CA PHE A 76 12.58 -5.66 11.68
C PHE A 76 11.89 -4.90 12.82
N ASP A 77 12.65 -4.53 13.84
CA ASP A 77 12.26 -3.70 14.97
C ASP A 77 12.92 -2.31 14.95
N ASP A 78 13.96 -2.14 14.13
CA ASP A 78 14.67 -0.87 13.92
C ASP A 78 14.46 -0.31 12.49
N TYR A 79 14.08 0.97 12.41
CA TYR A 79 13.83 1.64 11.13
C TYR A 79 15.10 1.81 10.29
N ASP A 80 16.22 2.18 10.90
CA ASP A 80 17.45 2.47 10.15
C ASP A 80 18.02 1.18 9.54
N GLU A 81 17.93 0.06 10.25
CA GLU A 81 18.27 -1.27 9.74
C GLU A 81 17.34 -1.72 8.61
N ALA A 82 16.02 -1.60 8.81
CA ALA A 82 15.03 -1.95 7.80
C ALA A 82 15.21 -1.11 6.53
N PHE A 83 15.44 0.19 6.68
CA PHE A 83 15.67 1.13 5.57
C PHE A 83 16.96 0.82 4.82
N GLY A 84 18.06 0.59 5.54
CA GLY A 84 19.33 0.20 4.95
C GLY A 84 19.24 -1.10 4.15
N THR A 85 18.47 -2.06 4.66
CA THR A 85 18.20 -3.33 3.96
C THR A 85 17.30 -3.11 2.74
N ALA A 86 16.22 -2.33 2.88
CA ALA A 86 15.29 -2.06 1.79
C ALA A 86 15.97 -1.40 0.58
N LYS A 87 16.94 -0.50 0.83
CA LYS A 87 17.78 0.08 -0.22
C LYS A 87 18.67 -0.94 -0.92
N GLN A 88 19.27 -1.87 -0.18
CA GLN A 88 20.16 -2.88 -0.74
C GLN A 88 19.41 -3.94 -1.54
N GLU A 89 18.21 -4.30 -1.09
CA GLU A 89 17.38 -5.34 -1.71
C GLU A 89 16.45 -4.82 -2.83
N ALA A 90 16.50 -3.53 -3.15
CA ALA A 90 15.69 -2.90 -4.21
C ALA A 90 16.14 -3.33 -5.63
N ILE A 91 15.92 -4.60 -5.99
CA ILE A 91 16.31 -5.20 -7.27
C ILE A 91 15.19 -5.18 -8.34
N GLY A 92 14.03 -4.65 -8.01
CA GLY A 92 12.85 -4.65 -8.89
C GLY A 92 11.87 -3.51 -8.61
N PRO A 93 10.79 -3.42 -9.40
CA PRO A 93 9.78 -2.37 -9.24
C PRO A 93 9.06 -2.48 -7.90
N THR A 94 9.37 -1.56 -6.98
CA THR A 94 8.82 -1.52 -5.61
C THR A 94 7.29 -1.51 -5.60
N GLU A 95 6.67 -0.79 -6.55
CA GLU A 95 5.21 -0.73 -6.65
C GLU A 95 4.58 -2.11 -6.90
N LYS A 96 5.24 -2.99 -7.67
CA LYS A 96 4.73 -4.35 -7.90
C LYS A 96 4.93 -5.24 -6.68
N TYR A 97 6.06 -5.07 -5.98
CA TYR A 97 6.33 -5.81 -4.76
C TYR A 97 5.29 -5.48 -3.69
N LEU A 98 5.06 -4.20 -3.39
CA LEU A 98 4.12 -3.76 -2.37
C LEU A 98 2.67 -4.13 -2.73
N LEU A 99 2.24 -3.89 -3.98
CA LEU A 99 0.86 -4.23 -4.41
C LEU A 99 0.59 -5.75 -4.45
N GLY A 100 1.62 -6.57 -4.42
CA GLY A 100 1.48 -8.03 -4.30
C GLY A 100 1.22 -8.50 -2.86
N ILE A 101 1.25 -7.60 -1.87
CA ILE A 101 1.09 -7.94 -0.45
C ILE A 101 -0.40 -7.77 -0.07
N PRO A 102 -1.13 -8.86 0.26
CA PRO A 102 -2.57 -8.78 0.54
C PRO A 102 -2.94 -7.88 1.72
N LEU A 103 -2.12 -7.88 2.77
CA LEU A 103 -2.31 -7.10 4.00
C LEU A 103 -1.42 -5.85 4.02
N LEU A 104 -1.11 -5.27 2.84
CA LEU A 104 -0.22 -4.12 2.74
C LEU A 104 -0.65 -2.96 3.65
N ALA A 105 -1.94 -2.65 3.66
CA ALA A 105 -2.48 -1.55 4.46
C ALA A 105 -2.23 -1.76 5.96
N ASP A 106 -2.56 -2.95 6.46
CA ASP A 106 -2.44 -3.26 7.89
C ASP A 106 -0.98 -3.25 8.32
N TYR A 107 -0.06 -3.80 7.51
CA TYR A 107 1.37 -3.74 7.82
C TYR A 107 1.96 -2.32 7.77
N LEU A 108 1.43 -1.43 6.95
CA LEU A 108 1.87 -0.04 6.94
C LEU A 108 1.33 0.74 8.15
N GLU A 109 0.11 0.43 8.58
CA GLU A 109 -0.50 0.99 9.78
C GLU A 109 0.27 0.55 11.03
N ASP A 110 0.41 -0.76 11.24
CA ASP A 110 1.16 -1.35 12.35
C ASP A 110 2.62 -0.83 12.38
N GLY A 111 3.23 -0.68 11.20
CA GLY A 111 4.58 -0.15 11.07
C GLY A 111 4.72 1.31 11.48
N LEU A 112 3.74 2.16 11.19
CA LEU A 112 3.73 3.55 11.64
C LEU A 112 3.45 3.67 13.14
N GLU A 113 2.52 2.88 13.66
CA GLU A 113 2.22 2.82 15.09
C GLU A 113 3.44 2.38 15.90
N SER A 114 4.18 1.37 15.42
CA SER A 114 5.44 0.93 16.03
C SER A 114 6.51 2.02 16.04
N LEU A 115 6.43 2.99 15.12
CA LEU A 115 7.32 4.15 15.06
C LEU A 115 6.77 5.37 15.85
N GLY A 116 5.66 5.19 16.56
CA GLY A 116 5.03 6.22 17.38
C GLY A 116 4.25 7.26 16.58
N ILE A 117 3.83 6.93 15.37
CA ILE A 117 3.04 7.81 14.49
C ILE A 117 1.61 7.30 14.45
N ASP A 118 0.67 8.12 14.92
CA ASP A 118 -0.76 7.85 14.86
C ASP A 118 -1.26 8.03 13.41
N THR A 119 -1.80 6.97 12.83
CA THR A 119 -2.37 6.96 11.47
C THR A 119 -3.81 7.44 11.42
N SER A 120 -4.55 7.35 12.52
CA SER A 120 -5.99 7.60 12.54
C SER A 120 -6.33 9.04 12.16
N GLU A 121 -5.58 10.02 12.69
CA GLU A 121 -5.77 11.44 12.34
C GLU A 121 -5.45 11.74 10.87
N LEU A 122 -4.45 11.05 10.30
CA LEU A 122 -4.02 11.22 8.92
C LEU A 122 -5.04 10.63 7.94
N GLU A 123 -5.58 9.45 8.27
CA GLU A 123 -6.63 8.80 7.50
C GLU A 123 -7.94 9.60 7.52
N ASP A 124 -8.34 10.11 8.68
CA ASP A 124 -9.52 10.97 8.83
C ASP A 124 -9.43 12.24 7.96
N GLU A 125 -8.24 12.85 7.87
CA GLU A 125 -8.02 14.00 6.99
C GLU A 125 -8.23 13.64 5.51
N ILE A 126 -7.74 12.46 5.11
CA ILE A 126 -7.88 11.96 3.74
C ILE A 126 -9.36 11.70 3.44
N TYR A 127 -10.08 10.98 4.31
CA TYR A 127 -11.50 10.69 4.11
C TYR A 127 -12.38 11.94 4.07
N ARG A 128 -12.01 13.01 4.78
CA ARG A 128 -12.75 14.29 4.72
C ARG A 128 -12.53 15.05 3.39
N LYS A 129 -11.44 14.78 2.68
CA LYS A 129 -11.06 15.47 1.44
C LYS A 129 -11.52 14.76 0.16
N VAL A 130 -11.92 13.49 0.26
CA VAL A 130 -12.46 12.67 -0.85
C VAL A 130 -13.97 12.86 -0.94
#